data_AF-A0A7X7JAX8-F1
#
_entry.id   AF-A0A7X7JAX8-F1
#
_cell.length_a   1.000
_cell.length_b   1.000
_cell.length_c   1.000
_cell.angle_alpha   90.00
_cell.angle_beta   90.00
_cell.angle_gamma   90.00
#
_symmetry.space_group_name_H-M   'P 1'
#
loop_
_entity.id
_entity.type
_entity.pdbx_description
1 polymer ?
#
loop_
_entity_poly.entity_id
_entity_poly.type
_entity_poly.pdbx_seq_one_letter_code
_entity_poly.pdbx_strand_id
1 'polypeptide(L)'
;MKIETGLFDHMVLQRNRKNVSEAAFTGLCATRGPIAATVTRGKRAVKVLDSAPVGTASRGRMQGCIKGLPAGGPYAIELRVGGEKLVVKDVLVG
;
A
#
# COMPACT_ATOMS: atom_id res chain seq x y z
N MET A 1 -4.36 13.07 -1.15
CA MET A 1 -4.62 11.68 -0.70
C MET A 1 -4.23 11.58 0.78
N LYS A 2 -5.07 10.96 1.61
CA LYS A 2 -4.80 10.74 3.05
C LYS A 2 -5.30 9.36 3.47
N ILE A 3 -4.46 8.53 4.09
CA ILE A 3 -4.89 7.26 4.68
C ILE A 3 -5.55 7.52 6.04
N GLU A 4 -6.67 6.85 6.27
CA GLU A 4 -7.40 6.88 7.54
C GLU A 4 -7.26 5.58 8.32
N THR A 5 -7.10 4.43 7.64
CA THR A 5 -6.93 3.13 8.31
C THR A 5 -6.00 2.20 7.54
N GLY A 6 -5.36 1.29 8.29
CA GLY A 6 -4.75 0.07 7.76
C GLY A 6 -3.37 0.22 7.14
N LEU A 7 -2.88 1.44 6.91
CA LEU A 7 -1.54 1.67 6.38
C LEU A 7 -0.94 2.99 6.91
N PHE A 8 0.06 2.90 7.78
CA PHE A 8 0.69 4.04 8.44
C PHE A 8 2.21 3.88 8.50
N ASP A 9 2.92 5.00 8.65
CA ASP A 9 4.36 4.99 8.81
C ASP A 9 4.75 4.18 10.06
N HIS A 10 5.87 3.45 9.98
CA HIS A 10 6.44 2.66 11.07
C HIS A 10 5.54 1.54 11.62
N MET A 11 4.48 1.15 10.90
CA MET A 11 3.57 0.11 11.37
C MET A 11 4.11 -1.30 11.12
N VAL A 12 3.63 -2.27 11.90
CA VAL A 12 3.86 -3.70 11.69
C VAL A 12 2.57 -4.36 11.21
N LEU A 13 2.59 -4.84 9.96
CA LEU A 13 1.53 -5.63 9.35
C LEU A 13 1.67 -7.10 9.75
N GLN A 14 0.54 -7.80 9.84
CA GLN A 14 0.52 -9.23 10.17
C GLN A 14 0.71 -10.07 8.91
N ARG A 15 1.59 -11.07 8.98
CA ARG A 15 1.72 -12.09 7.93
C ARG A 15 0.70 -13.21 8.11
N ASN A 16 0.38 -13.86 7.00
CA ASN A 16 -0.42 -15.06 6.95
C ASN A 16 0.46 -16.33 6.88
N ARG A 17 -0.18 -17.50 6.82
CA ARG A 17 0.51 -18.81 6.72
C ARG A 17 1.39 -18.98 5.48
N LYS A 18 1.22 -18.14 4.44
CA LYS A 18 2.04 -18.12 3.23
C LYS A 18 3.25 -17.18 3.35
N ASN A 19 3.53 -16.65 4.55
CA ASN A 19 4.63 -15.73 4.83
C ASN A 19 4.53 -14.40 4.06
N VAL A 20 3.30 -13.93 3.83
CA VAL A 20 2.99 -12.65 3.20
C VAL A 20 1.89 -11.92 3.97
N SER A 21 1.76 -10.61 3.79
CA SER A 21 0.67 -9.79 4.31
C SER A 21 -0.37 -9.47 3.23
N GLU A 22 -1.62 -9.32 3.68
CA GLU A 22 -2.75 -8.79 2.94
C GLU A 22 -3.31 -7.58 3.71
N ALA A 23 -2.76 -6.40 3.42
CA ALA A 23 -3.06 -5.19 4.18
C ALA A 23 -4.18 -4.39 3.51
N ALA A 24 -5.37 -4.43 4.09
CA ALA A 24 -6.47 -3.56 3.68
C ALA A 24 -6.24 -2.13 4.18
N PHE A 25 -6.56 -1.13 3.35
CA PHE A 25 -6.46 0.27 3.70
C PHE A 25 -7.69 1.05 3.22
N THR A 26 -8.00 2.14 3.93
CA THR A 26 -9.01 3.10 3.50
C THR A 26 -8.54 4.53 3.75
N GLY A 27 -9.13 5.49 3.05
CA GLY A 27 -8.88 6.89 3.31
C GLY A 27 -9.61 7.83 2.37
N LEU A 28 -9.14 9.08 2.33
CA LEU A 28 -9.71 10.16 1.54
C LEU A 28 -8.85 10.43 0.30
N CYS A 29 -9.49 10.58 -0.85
CA CYS A 29 -8.85 10.95 -2.10
C CYS A 29 -9.83 11.74 -2.97
N ALA A 30 -9.38 12.90 -3.47
CA ALA A 30 -10.22 13.76 -4.31
C ALA A 30 -10.30 13.21 -5.74
N THR A 31 -9.18 12.68 -6.24
CA THR A 31 -9.09 12.06 -7.56
C THR A 31 -9.83 10.72 -7.59
N ARG A 32 -10.56 10.48 -8.69
CA ARG A 32 -11.22 9.20 -8.96
C ARG A 32 -10.35 8.35 -9.88
N GLY A 33 -10.36 7.04 -9.68
CA GLY A 33 -9.64 6.11 -10.55
C GLY A 33 -9.07 4.89 -9.83
N PRO A 34 -8.34 4.03 -10.55
CA PRO A 34 -7.62 2.92 -9.93
C PRO A 34 -6.49 3.42 -9.03
N ILE A 35 -6.26 2.71 -7.93
CA ILE A 35 -5.11 2.91 -7.05
C ILE A 35 -4.04 1.91 -7.45
N ALA A 36 -2.87 2.41 -7.84
CA ALA A 36 -1.68 1.60 -8.05
C ALA A 36 -0.76 1.71 -6.83
N ALA A 37 -0.11 0.61 -6.46
CA ALA A 37 0.93 0.58 -5.44
C ALA A 37 2.27 0.21 -6.05
N THR A 38 3.31 0.93 -5.64
CA THR A 38 4.71 0.53 -5.85
C THR A 38 5.36 0.32 -4.50
N VAL A 39 5.80 -0.91 -4.23
CA VAL A 39 6.46 -1.25 -2.97
C VAL A 39 7.93 -1.49 -3.18
N THR A 40 8.76 -0.88 -2.35
CA THR A 40 10.22 -1.03 -2.38
C THR A 40 10.73 -1.51 -1.03
N ARG A 41 11.81 -2.30 -1.06
CA ARG A 41 12.62 -2.68 0.09
C ARG A 41 14.03 -2.13 -0.12
N GLY A 42 14.38 -1.07 0.61
CA GLY A 42 15.58 -0.29 0.31
C GLY A 42 15.52 0.29 -1.11
N LYS A 43 16.47 -0.10 -1.98
CA LYS A 43 16.55 0.37 -3.38
C LYS A 43 15.87 -0.57 -4.39
N ARG A 44 15.26 -1.68 -3.95
CA ARG A 44 14.70 -2.70 -4.86
C ARG A 44 13.18 -2.70 -4.81
N ALA A 45 12.54 -2.69 -5.97
CA ALA A 45 11.09 -2.91 -6.08
C ALA A 45 10.74 -4.37 -5.75
N VAL A 46 9.62 -4.56 -5.06
CA VAL A 46 8.99 -5.86 -4.86
C VAL A 46 8.19 -6.16 -6.12
N LYS A 47 8.70 -7.05 -6.99
CA LYS A 47 8.16 -7.26 -8.35
C LYS A 47 6.64 -7.46 -8.44
N VAL A 48 6.05 -8.18 -7.48
CA VAL A 48 4.60 -8.44 -7.45
C VAL A 48 3.75 -7.21 -7.13
N LEU A 49 4.41 -6.14 -6.66
CA LEU A 49 3.83 -4.88 -6.20
C LEU A 49 4.57 -3.70 -6.83
N ASP A 50 5.04 -3.82 -8.07
CA ASP A 50 5.57 -2.70 -8.84
C ASP A 50 4.48 -2.14 -9.75
N SER A 51 3.95 -0.96 -9.41
CA SER A 51 2.80 -0.33 -10.08
C SER A 51 1.56 -1.23 -10.15
N ALA A 52 1.39 -2.10 -9.15
CA ALA A 52 0.31 -3.09 -9.12
C ALA A 52 -1.04 -2.45 -8.73
N PRO A 53 -2.15 -2.82 -9.36
CA PRO A 53 -3.48 -2.34 -8.95
C PRO A 53 -3.84 -2.92 -7.58
N VAL A 54 -4.10 -2.07 -6.60
CA VAL A 54 -4.41 -2.47 -5.22
C VAL A 54 -5.78 -1.99 -4.74
N GLY A 55 -6.47 -1.14 -5.49
CA GLY A 55 -7.76 -0.61 -5.06
C GLY A 55 -8.36 0.40 -6.02
N THR A 56 -9.38 1.11 -5.55
CA THR A 56 -10.09 2.14 -6.31
C THR A 56 -10.42 3.34 -5.43
N ALA A 57 -10.40 4.53 -6.04
CA ALA A 57 -10.84 5.78 -5.44
C ALA A 57 -12.10 6.28 -6.16
N SER A 58 -13.16 6.54 -5.39
CA SER A 58 -14.43 7.07 -5.89
C SER A 58 -15.17 7.84 -4.80
N ARG A 59 -15.98 8.82 -5.21
CA ARG A 59 -16.84 9.60 -4.29
C ARG A 59 -16.10 10.21 -3.08
N GLY A 60 -14.87 10.70 -3.28
CA GLY A 60 -14.05 11.32 -2.22
C GLY A 60 -13.34 10.34 -1.28
N ARG A 61 -13.52 9.02 -1.49
CA ARG A 61 -12.93 7.95 -0.68
C ARG A 61 -12.06 7.05 -1.53
N MET A 62 -11.10 6.42 -0.89
CA MET A 62 -10.26 5.38 -1.47
C MET A 62 -10.26 4.14 -0.59
N GLN A 63 -10.22 2.97 -1.22
CA GLN A 63 -10.11 1.68 -0.52
C GLN A 63 -9.31 0.70 -1.36
N GLY A 64 -8.59 -0.20 -0.70
CA GLY A 64 -7.80 -1.20 -1.38
C GLY A 64 -7.19 -2.22 -0.43
N CYS A 65 -6.46 -3.16 -1.02
CA CYS A 65 -5.71 -4.18 -0.30
C CYS A 65 -4.38 -4.43 -1.01
N ILE A 66 -3.28 -4.28 -0.28
CA ILE A 66 -1.94 -4.66 -0.73
C ILE A 66 -1.76 -6.14 -0.45
N LYS A 67 -1.86 -6.96 -1.49
CA LYS A 67 -1.77 -8.42 -1.39
C LYS A 67 -0.37 -8.91 -1.73
N GLY A 68 0.09 -9.91 -0.99
CA GLY A 68 1.35 -10.59 -1.31
C GLY A 68 2.61 -9.82 -0.91
N LEU A 69 2.51 -8.89 0.05
CA LEU A 69 3.68 -8.22 0.59
C LEU A 69 4.49 -9.23 1.42
N PRO A 70 5.75 -9.58 1.07
CA PRO A 70 6.49 -10.61 1.80
C PRO A 70 6.76 -10.23 3.26
N ALA A 71 6.97 -11.24 4.12
CA ALA A 71 7.43 -11.01 5.47
C ALA A 71 8.82 -10.31 5.52
N GLY A 72 9.02 -9.47 6.52
CA GLY A 72 10.23 -8.67 6.70
C GLY A 72 9.99 -7.18 6.48
N GLY A 73 10.95 -6.51 5.83
CA GLY A 73 10.98 -5.06 5.66
C GLY A 73 12.38 -4.49 5.91
N PRO A 74 12.49 -3.19 6.21
CA PRO A 74 11.45 -2.16 6.09
C PRO A 74 11.03 -1.93 4.63
N TYR A 75 9.74 -1.68 4.42
CA TYR A 75 9.16 -1.35 3.12
C TYR A 75 8.77 0.13 3.04
N ALA A 76 8.95 0.72 1.86
CA ALA A 76 8.27 1.93 1.46
C ALA A 76 7.18 1.58 0.45
N ILE A 77 5.96 2.06 0.71
CA ILE A 77 4.77 1.78 -0.08
C ILE A 77 4.28 3.10 -0.65
N GLU A 78 4.40 3.26 -1.96
CA GLU A 78 3.84 4.39 -2.67
C GLU A 78 2.48 4.03 -3.25
N LEU A 79 1.46 4.81 -2.93
CA LEU A 79 0.14 4.72 -3.53
C LEU A 79 -0.03 5.88 -4.52
N ARG A 80 -0.58 5.58 -5.70
CA ARG A 80 -0.87 6.56 -6.75
C ARG A 80 -2.30 6.44 -7.25
N VAL A 81 -2.94 7.57 -7.47
CA VAL A 81 -4.25 7.70 -8.14
C VAL A 81 -4.19 8.91 -9.06
N GLY A 82 -4.21 8.69 -10.38
CA GLY A 82 -4.02 9.77 -11.34
C GLY A 82 -2.70 10.52 -11.07
N GLY A 83 -2.78 11.84 -10.80
CA GLY A 83 -1.63 12.67 -10.43
C GLY A 83 -1.35 12.75 -8.92
N GLU A 84 -2.23 12.22 -8.05
CA GLU A 84 -2.02 12.21 -6.61
C GLU A 84 -1.14 11.03 -6.19
N LYS A 85 -0.23 11.27 -5.24
CA LYS A 85 0.61 10.23 -4.63
C LYS A 85 0.70 10.37 -3.12
N LEU A 86 0.93 9.25 -2.45
CA LEU A 86 1.24 9.17 -1.02
C LEU A 86 2.29 8.09 -0.80
N VAL A 87 3.23 8.33 0.10
CA VAL A 87 4.25 7.34 0.46
C VAL A 87 4.14 7.04 1.94
N VAL A 88 4.05 5.75 2.27
CA VAL A 88 4.12 5.22 3.63
C VAL A 88 5.45 4.51 3.80
N LYS A 89 6.20 4.82 4.84
CA LYS A 89 7.58 4.37 5.06
C LYS A 89 7.70 3.45 6.28
N ASP A 90 8.80 2.72 6.32
CA ASP A 90 9.20 1.85 7.42
C ASP A 90 8.12 0.85 7.86
N VAL A 91 7.36 0.34 6.89
CA VAL A 91 6.37 -0.70 7.12
C VAL A 91 7.07 -2.05 7.26
N LEU A 92 6.78 -2.77 8.33
CA LEU A 92 7.27 -4.12 8.59
C LEU A 92 6.14 -5.13 8.43
N VAL A 93 6.48 -6.38 8.13
CA VAL A 93 5.56 -7.51 8.09
C VAL A 93 6.09 -8.61 9.01
N GLY A 94 5.35 -8.89 10.09
CA GLY A 94 5.70 -9.84 11.15
C GLY A 94 4.72 -11.01 11.28
#